data_AF-A0A918IK96-F1
#
_entry.id   AF-A0A918IK96-F1
#
_cell.length_a   1.000
_cell.length_b   1.000
_cell.length_c   1.000
_cell.angle_alpha   90.00
_cell.angle_beta   90.00
_cell.angle_gamma   90.00
#
_symmetry.space_group_name_H-M   'P 1'
#
loop_
_entity.id
_entity.type
_entity.pdbx_description
1 polymer ?
#
loop_
_entity_poly.entity_id
_entity_poly.type
_entity_poly.pdbx_seq_one_letter_code
_entity_poly.pdbx_strand_id
1 'polypeptide(L)'
;MRTYGGATAEERASLRRRRLMESGLELFSSRGYAHTSIRAVLRHAGLKDRYFAESFTSLDDLMAALMRDIYEEQITRCAGAIATDQPLRDRARNVIDAIVALSVEEPRKGRVKLTESLGAGPLTAHERRLGLQRMSDLVESLLTEGLHDPRMDPTTLSVALVGAVSEMLLSWFNGELGISREELVDQGLLLFEAITEQASETSRE
;
A
#
# COMPACT_ATOMS: atom_id res chain seq x y z
N MET A 1 -20.52 2.49 39.96
CA MET A 1 -20.28 2.86 38.55
C MET A 1 -20.85 1.74 37.70
N ARG A 2 -22.04 1.94 37.10
CA ARG A 2 -22.85 0.86 36.51
C ARG A 2 -22.50 0.67 35.04
N THR A 3 -21.90 -0.47 34.73
CA THR A 3 -21.76 -1.06 33.40
C THR A 3 -23.11 -1.62 32.94
N TYR A 4 -23.72 -0.99 31.94
CA TYR A 4 -24.86 -1.54 31.19
C TYR A 4 -24.36 -1.93 29.81
N GLY A 5 -24.25 -3.25 29.56
CA GLY A 5 -24.43 -3.96 28.28
C GLY A 5 -24.11 -3.30 26.92
N GLY A 6 -23.19 -2.35 26.85
CA GLY A 6 -22.93 -1.57 25.64
C GLY A 6 -21.51 -1.06 25.65
N ALA A 7 -20.87 -1.17 24.49
CA ALA A 7 -19.47 -0.86 24.24
C ALA A 7 -18.95 0.36 25.03
N THR A 8 -17.72 0.32 25.56
CA THR A 8 -17.08 1.42 26.30
C THR A 8 -17.06 2.72 25.49
N ALA A 9 -16.80 3.86 26.12
CA ALA A 9 -16.72 5.13 25.40
C ALA A 9 -15.68 5.09 24.26
N GLU A 10 -14.56 4.42 24.51
CA GLU A 10 -13.48 4.18 23.55
C GLU A 10 -13.91 3.26 22.42
N GLU A 11 -14.57 2.15 22.71
CA GLU A 11 -15.07 1.22 21.69
C GLU A 11 -16.08 1.90 20.76
N ARG A 12 -16.96 2.75 21.31
CA ARG A 12 -17.90 3.54 20.50
C ARG A 12 -17.16 4.56 19.62
N ALA A 13 -16.09 5.19 20.13
CA ALA A 13 -15.27 6.12 19.35
C ALA A 13 -14.55 5.40 18.20
N SER A 14 -13.94 4.25 18.49
CA SER A 14 -13.30 3.39 17.49
C SER A 14 -14.28 2.93 16.40
N LEU A 15 -15.50 2.50 16.76
CA LEU A 15 -16.53 2.13 15.79
C LEU A 15 -16.92 3.30 14.88
N ARG A 16 -17.07 4.51 15.43
CA ARG A 16 -17.37 5.71 14.62
C ARG A 16 -16.21 6.05 13.69
N ARG A 17 -14.97 5.98 14.17
CA ARG A 17 -13.77 6.20 13.36
C ARG A 17 -13.72 5.22 12.18
N ARG A 18 -13.96 3.92 12.42
CA ARG A 18 -14.04 2.91 11.35
C ARG A 18 -15.14 3.21 10.34
N ARG A 19 -16.32 3.67 10.78
CA ARG A 19 -17.40 4.08 9.86
C ARG A 19 -17.01 5.27 8.99
N LEU A 20 -16.28 6.25 9.54
CA LEU A 20 -15.76 7.38 8.77
C LEU A 20 -14.73 6.92 7.74
N MET A 21 -13.84 5.99 8.10
CA MET A 21 -12.86 5.40 7.17
C MET A 21 -13.52 4.61 6.05
N GLU A 22 -14.46 3.71 6.36
CA GLU A 22 -15.19 2.95 5.34
C GLU A 22 -15.94 3.89 4.40
N SER A 23 -16.58 4.93 4.95
CA SER A 23 -17.25 5.96 4.16
C SER A 23 -16.27 6.75 3.27
N GLY A 24 -15.08 7.08 3.79
CA GLY A 24 -14.00 7.70 3.03
C GLY A 24 -13.55 6.81 1.88
N LEU A 25 -13.24 5.54 2.16
CA LEU A 25 -12.80 4.56 1.16
C LEU A 25 -13.80 4.43 0.02
N GLU A 26 -15.10 4.26 0.34
CA GLU A 26 -16.17 4.16 -0.64
C GLU A 26 -16.29 5.42 -1.50
N LEU A 27 -16.28 6.60 -0.89
CA LEU A 27 -16.48 7.85 -1.61
C LEU A 27 -15.26 8.28 -2.41
N PHE A 28 -14.05 8.07 -1.89
CA PHE A 28 -12.81 8.37 -2.61
C PHE A 28 -12.66 7.47 -3.83
N SER A 29 -12.96 6.17 -3.71
CA SER A 29 -12.87 5.24 -4.84
C SER A 29 -14.00 5.39 -5.88
N SER A 30 -15.22 5.75 -5.47
CA SER A 30 -16.35 5.83 -6.41
C SER A 30 -16.44 7.14 -7.20
N ARG A 31 -16.16 8.28 -6.56
CA ARG A 31 -16.30 9.63 -7.19
C ARG A 31 -15.02 10.47 -7.18
N GLY A 32 -13.96 9.95 -6.56
CA GLY A 32 -12.68 10.64 -6.42
C GLY A 32 -12.55 11.47 -5.14
N TYR A 33 -11.30 11.66 -4.71
CA TYR A 33 -10.96 12.47 -3.54
C TYR A 33 -11.34 13.94 -3.75
N ALA A 34 -10.99 14.51 -4.90
CA ALA A 34 -11.23 15.93 -5.22
C ALA A 34 -12.72 16.31 -5.21
N HIS A 35 -13.63 15.36 -5.46
CA HIS A 35 -15.08 15.57 -5.47
C HIS A 35 -15.75 15.17 -4.14
N THR A 36 -14.96 14.83 -3.12
CA THR A 36 -15.48 14.43 -1.81
C THR A 36 -15.41 15.58 -0.81
N SER A 37 -16.45 15.73 0.01
CA SER A 37 -16.49 16.69 1.13
C SER A 37 -16.68 15.97 2.46
N ILE A 38 -16.24 16.58 3.57
CA ILE A 38 -16.47 16.09 4.94
C ILE A 38 -17.97 15.84 5.18
N ARG A 39 -18.84 16.76 4.73
CA ARG A 39 -20.30 16.63 4.83
C ARG A 39 -20.82 15.39 4.11
N ALA A 40 -20.24 15.04 2.96
CA ALA A 40 -20.64 13.85 2.23
C ALA A 40 -20.18 12.56 2.94
N VAL A 41 -18.96 12.55 3.50
CA VAL A 41 -18.46 11.42 4.32
C VAL A 41 -19.35 11.19 5.54
N LEU A 42 -19.68 12.25 6.28
CA LEU A 42 -20.56 12.19 7.45
C LEU A 42 -21.96 11.68 7.10
N ARG A 43 -22.55 12.19 6.02
CA ARG A 43 -23.87 11.76 5.53
C ARG A 43 -23.88 10.28 5.19
N HIS A 44 -22.89 9.81 4.44
CA HIS A 44 -22.77 8.41 4.05
C HIS A 44 -22.49 7.50 5.26
N ALA A 45 -21.70 7.97 6.24
CA ALA A 45 -21.44 7.23 7.48
C ALA A 45 -22.63 7.24 8.48
N GLY A 46 -23.67 8.05 8.24
CA GLY A 46 -24.78 8.24 9.18
C GLY A 46 -24.37 8.90 10.49
N LEU A 47 -23.39 9.81 10.46
CA LEU A 47 -22.81 10.48 11.64
C LEU A 47 -23.02 12.00 11.61
N LYS A 48 -23.08 12.61 12.78
CA LYS A 48 -23.14 14.07 12.98
C LYS A 48 -21.75 14.71 12.95
N ASP A 49 -21.69 15.99 12.56
CA ASP A 49 -20.46 16.77 12.37
C ASP A 49 -19.43 16.66 13.51
N ARG A 50 -19.89 16.69 14.77
CA ARG A 50 -19.00 16.56 15.95
C ARG A 50 -18.12 15.32 15.91
N TYR A 51 -18.60 14.22 15.33
CA TYR A 51 -17.87 12.95 15.30
C TYR A 51 -16.73 12.93 14.29
N PHE A 52 -16.76 13.80 13.27
CA PHE A 52 -15.62 13.95 12.38
C PHE A 52 -14.44 14.55 13.16
N ALA A 53 -14.66 15.67 13.84
CA ALA A 53 -13.64 16.36 14.63
C ALA A 53 -13.09 15.51 15.81
N GLU A 54 -13.86 14.53 16.31
CA GLU A 54 -13.37 13.55 17.30
C GLU A 54 -12.31 12.59 16.71
N SER A 55 -12.27 12.39 15.39
CA SER A 55 -11.44 11.38 14.73
C SER A 55 -10.43 11.92 13.72
N PHE A 56 -10.76 13.02 13.05
CA PHE A 56 -10.01 13.57 11.93
C PHE A 56 -10.15 15.10 11.88
N THR A 57 -9.08 15.75 11.46
CA THR A 57 -9.00 17.22 11.32
C THR A 57 -9.36 17.69 9.92
N SER A 58 -9.22 16.84 8.91
CA SER A 58 -9.46 17.17 7.50
C SER A 58 -9.74 15.91 6.66
N LEU A 59 -10.07 16.09 5.37
CA LEU A 59 -10.13 14.96 4.43
C LEU A 59 -8.74 14.38 4.14
N ASP A 60 -7.70 15.20 4.16
CA ASP A 60 -6.32 14.74 3.99
C ASP A 60 -5.89 13.84 5.14
N ASP A 61 -6.29 14.18 6.38
CA ASP A 61 -6.06 13.35 7.57
C ASP A 61 -6.82 12.00 7.49
N LEU A 62 -8.07 12.02 7.00
CA LEU A 62 -8.84 10.80 6.72
C LEU A 62 -8.18 9.93 5.64
N MET A 63 -7.72 10.54 4.55
CA MET A 63 -7.01 9.84 3.47
C MET A 63 -5.67 9.28 3.96
N ALA A 64 -4.89 10.04 4.72
CA ALA A 64 -3.65 9.60 5.33
C ALA A 64 -3.87 8.38 6.23
N ALA A 65 -4.93 8.36 7.04
CA ALA A 65 -5.29 7.20 7.83
C ALA A 65 -5.64 5.96 6.98
N LEU A 66 -6.35 6.14 5.86
CA LEU A 66 -6.62 5.04 4.93
C LEU A 66 -5.33 4.53 4.29
N MET A 67 -4.44 5.42 3.87
CA MET A 67 -3.13 5.03 3.32
C MET A 67 -2.32 4.22 4.33
N ARG A 68 -2.30 4.65 5.60
CA ARG A 68 -1.62 3.93 6.69
C ARG A 68 -2.16 2.50 6.81
N ASP A 69 -3.47 2.33 6.88
CA ASP A 69 -4.10 1.00 7.01
C ASP A 69 -3.83 0.11 5.77
N ILE A 70 -3.90 0.70 4.56
CA ILE A 70 -3.62 -0.03 3.31
C ILE A 70 -2.16 -0.48 3.24
N TYR A 71 -1.21 0.38 3.58
CA TYR A 71 0.20 0.02 3.61
C TYR A 71 0.49 -1.01 4.71
N GLU A 72 -0.11 -0.88 5.90
CA GLU A 72 0.09 -1.86 6.99
C GLU A 72 -0.37 -3.26 6.59
N GLU A 73 -1.52 -3.37 5.93
CA GLU A 73 -2.01 -4.64 5.39
C GLU A 73 -1.06 -5.19 4.32
N GLN A 74 -0.64 -4.34 3.38
CA GLN A 74 0.28 -4.75 2.31
C GLN A 74 1.62 -5.22 2.86
N ILE A 75 2.19 -4.50 3.83
CA ILE A 75 3.44 -4.81 4.51
C ILE A 75 3.32 -6.15 5.24
N THR A 76 2.21 -6.39 5.94
CA THR A 76 1.95 -7.65 6.64
C THR A 76 1.95 -8.84 5.66
N ARG A 77 1.26 -8.68 4.51
CA ARG A 77 1.23 -9.73 3.46
C ARG A 77 2.63 -9.98 2.88
N CYS A 78 3.38 -8.93 2.57
CA CYS A 78 4.74 -9.05 2.01
C CYS A 78 5.71 -9.68 3.02
N ALA A 79 5.66 -9.29 4.29
CA ALA A 79 6.47 -9.89 5.33
C ALA A 79 6.19 -11.39 5.48
N GLY A 80 4.93 -11.80 5.39
CA GLY A 80 4.55 -13.22 5.35
C GLY A 80 5.12 -13.97 4.15
N ALA A 81 5.15 -13.36 2.97
CA ALA A 81 5.76 -13.94 1.76
C ALA A 81 7.28 -14.11 1.87
N ILE A 82 7.96 -13.16 2.54
CA ILE A 82 9.42 -13.20 2.77
C ILE A 82 9.81 -14.25 3.80
N ALA A 83 9.02 -14.42 4.86
CA ALA A 83 9.35 -15.28 6.01
C ALA A 83 9.19 -16.79 5.77
N THR A 84 9.18 -17.24 4.52
CA THR A 84 9.03 -18.66 4.16
C THR A 84 10.39 -19.31 3.89
N ASP A 85 10.47 -20.65 3.93
CA ASP A 85 11.67 -21.41 3.55
C ASP A 85 11.79 -21.66 2.04
N GLN A 86 11.02 -20.93 1.22
CA GLN A 86 11.06 -21.08 -0.23
C GLN A 86 12.33 -20.46 -0.84
N PRO A 87 12.75 -20.92 -2.04
CA PRO A 87 13.84 -20.28 -2.78
C PRO A 87 13.65 -18.76 -2.92
N LEU A 88 14.75 -18.00 -2.94
CA LEU A 88 14.75 -16.54 -3.02
C LEU A 88 13.83 -16.01 -4.14
N ARG A 89 13.93 -16.62 -5.33
CA ARG A 89 13.09 -16.32 -6.49
C ARG A 89 11.60 -16.41 -6.20
N ASP A 90 11.17 -17.49 -5.54
CA ASP A 90 9.77 -17.73 -5.22
C ASP A 90 9.28 -16.75 -4.16
N ARG A 91 10.10 -16.45 -3.15
CA ARG A 91 9.81 -15.39 -2.16
C ARG A 91 9.64 -14.02 -2.82
N ALA A 92 10.54 -13.64 -3.73
CA ALA A 92 10.46 -12.39 -4.47
C ALA A 92 9.17 -12.32 -5.32
N ARG A 93 8.85 -13.40 -6.05
CA ARG A 93 7.59 -13.50 -6.81
C ARG A 93 6.37 -13.35 -5.90
N ASN A 94 6.35 -14.00 -4.74
CA ASN A 94 5.25 -13.93 -3.79
C ASN A 94 5.07 -12.54 -3.19
N VAL A 95 6.14 -11.78 -2.97
CA VAL A 95 6.04 -10.37 -2.53
C VAL A 95 5.37 -9.52 -3.61
N ILE A 96 5.78 -9.66 -4.86
CA ILE A 96 5.18 -8.92 -5.99
C ILE A 96 3.70 -9.33 -6.14
N ASP A 97 3.40 -10.64 -6.06
CA ASP A 97 2.04 -11.15 -6.12
C ASP A 97 1.17 -10.58 -4.99
N ALA A 98 1.67 -10.54 -3.75
CA ALA A 98 0.96 -9.97 -2.61
C ALA A 98 0.64 -8.47 -2.79
N ILE A 99 1.55 -7.72 -3.42
CA ILE A 99 1.36 -6.31 -3.76
C ILE A 99 0.22 -6.14 -4.77
N VAL A 100 0.22 -6.94 -5.84
CA VAL A 100 -0.79 -6.88 -6.91
C VAL A 100 -2.14 -7.40 -6.41
N ALA A 101 -2.15 -8.51 -5.66
CA ALA A 101 -3.36 -9.18 -5.15
C ALA A 101 -4.26 -8.24 -4.36
N LEU A 102 -3.71 -7.42 -3.47
CA LEU A 102 -4.49 -6.48 -2.65
C LEU A 102 -5.30 -5.50 -3.51
N SER A 103 -4.74 -5.05 -4.64
CA SER A 103 -5.41 -4.11 -5.54
C SER A 103 -6.51 -4.79 -6.37
N VAL A 104 -6.42 -6.10 -6.59
CA VAL A 104 -7.40 -6.90 -7.34
C VAL A 104 -8.54 -7.37 -6.43
N GLU A 105 -8.20 -7.84 -5.23
CA GLU A 105 -9.17 -8.35 -4.23
C GLU A 105 -10.06 -7.24 -3.67
N GLU A 106 -9.50 -6.04 -3.46
CA GLU A 106 -10.24 -4.86 -3.00
C GLU A 106 -9.91 -3.64 -3.89
N PRO A 107 -10.56 -3.52 -5.06
CA PRO A 107 -10.29 -2.45 -6.02
C PRO A 107 -10.45 -1.03 -5.45
N ARG A 108 -11.28 -0.85 -4.41
CA ARG A 108 -11.43 0.44 -3.72
C ARG A 108 -10.12 0.87 -3.07
N LYS A 109 -9.42 -0.05 -2.41
CA LYS A 109 -8.09 0.19 -1.82
C LYS A 109 -7.05 0.46 -2.90
N GLY A 110 -7.05 -0.34 -3.97
CA GLY A 110 -6.17 -0.15 -5.13
C GLY A 110 -6.29 1.26 -5.70
N ARG A 111 -7.51 1.70 -6.01
CA ARG A 111 -7.78 3.04 -6.54
C ARG A 111 -7.38 4.16 -5.58
N VAL A 112 -7.73 4.03 -4.30
CA VAL A 112 -7.36 5.02 -3.28
C VAL A 112 -5.84 5.16 -3.18
N LYS A 113 -5.13 4.03 -3.09
CA LYS A 113 -3.68 4.00 -2.93
C LYS A 113 -2.95 4.51 -4.18
N LEU A 114 -3.32 4.03 -5.36
CA LEU A 114 -2.58 4.24 -6.61
C LEU A 114 -2.94 5.55 -7.28
N THR A 115 -4.22 5.96 -7.26
CA THR A 115 -4.72 7.11 -8.03
C THR A 115 -5.06 8.29 -7.13
N GLU A 116 -6.00 8.10 -6.19
CA GLU A 116 -6.60 9.22 -5.46
C GLU A 116 -5.64 9.86 -4.45
N SER A 117 -4.67 9.10 -3.94
CA SER A 117 -3.66 9.59 -3.00
C SER A 117 -2.71 10.64 -3.61
N LEU A 118 -2.50 10.62 -4.93
CA LEU A 118 -1.54 11.49 -5.63
C LEU A 118 -1.94 12.96 -5.58
N GLY A 119 -3.25 13.24 -5.59
CA GLY A 119 -3.82 14.59 -5.59
C GLY A 119 -4.35 15.06 -4.23
N ALA A 120 -4.07 14.33 -3.15
CA ALA A 120 -4.76 14.54 -1.87
C ALA A 120 -4.24 15.74 -1.07
N GLY A 121 -3.17 15.57 -0.29
CA GLY A 121 -2.61 16.60 0.57
C GLY A 121 -1.31 16.15 1.25
N PRO A 122 -0.67 17.03 2.03
CA PRO A 122 0.65 16.77 2.61
C PRO A 122 0.67 15.60 3.61
N LEU A 123 -0.40 15.36 4.38
CA LEU A 123 -0.46 14.22 5.29
C LEU A 123 -0.50 12.90 4.50
N THR A 124 -1.31 12.86 3.45
CA THR A 124 -1.38 11.70 2.55
C THR A 124 -0.03 11.46 1.84
N ALA A 125 0.62 12.52 1.36
CA ALA A 125 1.93 12.41 0.72
C ALA A 125 3.00 11.87 1.68
N HIS A 126 2.95 12.27 2.95
CA HIS A 126 3.82 11.74 4.00
C HIS A 126 3.61 10.24 4.21
N GLU A 127 2.35 9.80 4.39
CA GLU A 127 2.04 8.37 4.55
C GLU A 127 2.39 7.54 3.31
N ARG A 128 2.22 8.09 2.11
CA ARG A 128 2.68 7.45 0.86
C ARG A 128 4.19 7.26 0.86
N ARG A 129 4.96 8.29 1.24
CA ARG A 129 6.42 8.19 1.34
C ARG A 129 6.84 7.15 2.36
N LEU A 130 6.25 7.18 3.56
CA LEU A 130 6.55 6.23 4.64
C LEU A 130 6.21 4.79 4.23
N GLY A 131 5.07 4.58 3.58
CA GLY A 131 4.66 3.27 3.07
C GLY A 131 5.63 2.71 2.03
N LEU A 132 6.05 3.53 1.06
CA LEU A 132 7.06 3.13 0.06
C LEU A 132 8.43 2.84 0.68
N GLN A 133 8.84 3.62 1.69
CA GLN A 133 10.07 3.36 2.45
C GLN A 133 10.01 2.01 3.15
N ARG A 134 8.96 1.73 3.92
CA ARG A 134 8.78 0.43 4.60
C ARG A 134 8.72 -0.75 3.62
N MET A 135 8.21 -0.54 2.41
CA MET A 135 8.25 -1.56 1.37
C MET A 135 9.66 -1.78 0.81
N SER A 136 10.43 -0.71 0.67
CA SER A 136 11.83 -0.77 0.26
C SER A 136 12.66 -1.52 1.30
N ASP A 137 12.45 -1.27 2.60
CA ASP A 137 13.12 -1.98 3.70
C ASP A 137 12.88 -3.51 3.63
N LEU A 138 11.64 -3.92 3.30
CA LEU A 138 11.32 -5.35 3.12
C LEU A 138 12.02 -5.95 1.89
N VAL A 139 11.99 -5.25 0.76
CA VAL A 139 12.62 -5.72 -0.49
C VAL A 139 14.15 -5.73 -0.39
N GLU A 140 14.74 -4.81 0.37
CA GLU A 140 16.18 -4.77 0.66
C GLU A 140 16.67 -6.08 1.28
N SER A 141 15.87 -6.72 2.14
CA SER A 141 16.25 -8.01 2.72
C SER A 141 16.40 -9.11 1.66
N LEU A 142 15.54 -9.13 0.64
CA LEU A 142 15.62 -10.08 -0.48
C LEU A 142 16.81 -9.75 -1.40
N LEU A 143 17.03 -8.46 -1.68
CA LEU A 143 18.16 -8.02 -2.50
C LEU A 143 19.50 -8.30 -1.82
N THR A 144 19.59 -8.12 -0.51
CA THR A 144 20.81 -8.43 0.27
C THR A 144 21.17 -9.91 0.18
N GLU A 145 20.18 -10.80 0.08
CA GLU A 145 20.42 -12.24 -0.10
C GLU A 145 20.88 -12.59 -1.53
N GLY A 146 20.35 -11.89 -2.55
CA GLY A 146 20.63 -12.18 -3.95
C GLY A 146 21.80 -11.42 -4.57
N LEU A 147 22.21 -10.28 -3.99
CA LEU A 147 23.27 -9.44 -4.52
C LEU A 147 24.64 -9.90 -4.01
N HIS A 148 25.55 -10.07 -4.96
CA HIS A 148 26.93 -10.51 -4.71
C HIS A 148 27.98 -9.47 -5.14
N ASP A 149 27.60 -8.48 -5.96
CA ASP A 149 28.50 -7.44 -6.45
C ASP A 149 28.57 -6.26 -5.45
N PRO A 150 29.74 -5.94 -4.90
CA PRO A 150 29.90 -4.88 -3.89
C PRO A 150 29.64 -3.46 -4.44
N ARG A 151 29.55 -3.28 -5.77
CA ARG A 151 29.18 -1.99 -6.38
C ARG A 151 27.67 -1.75 -6.33
N MET A 152 26.88 -2.79 -6.09
CA MET A 152 25.42 -2.72 -6.01
C MET A 152 24.98 -2.54 -4.56
N ASP A 153 24.41 -1.37 -4.26
CA ASP A 153 23.87 -1.04 -2.94
C ASP A 153 22.42 -1.54 -2.80
N PRO A 154 22.13 -2.54 -1.94
CA PRO A 154 20.80 -3.11 -1.79
C PRO A 154 19.75 -2.07 -1.38
N THR A 155 20.12 -1.09 -0.53
CA THR A 155 19.22 -0.03 -0.08
C THR A 155 18.80 0.89 -1.24
N THR A 156 19.74 1.33 -2.07
CA THR A 156 19.42 2.16 -3.25
C THR A 156 18.60 1.39 -4.29
N LEU A 157 18.95 0.13 -4.54
CA LEU A 157 18.27 -0.72 -5.51
C LEU A 157 16.85 -1.12 -5.08
N SER A 158 16.61 -1.32 -3.77
CA SER A 158 15.28 -1.62 -3.25
C SER A 158 14.30 -0.47 -3.50
N VAL A 159 14.75 0.78 -3.30
CA VAL A 159 13.97 1.98 -3.59
C VAL A 159 13.63 2.07 -5.09
N ALA A 160 14.60 1.80 -5.96
CA ALA A 160 14.40 1.81 -7.41
C ALA A 160 13.40 0.73 -7.85
N LEU A 161 13.55 -0.50 -7.35
CA LEU A 161 12.69 -1.63 -7.70
C LEU A 161 11.25 -1.43 -7.20
N VAL A 162 11.07 -0.99 -5.96
CA VAL A 162 9.74 -0.66 -5.41
C VAL A 162 9.07 0.46 -6.21
N GLY A 163 9.85 1.47 -6.62
CA GLY A 163 9.37 2.54 -7.50
C GLY A 163 8.87 2.01 -8.84
N ALA A 164 9.69 1.20 -9.52
CA ALA A 164 9.35 0.61 -10.82
C ALA A 164 8.10 -0.26 -10.75
N VAL A 165 8.03 -1.20 -9.79
CA VAL A 165 6.86 -2.08 -9.62
C VAL A 165 5.60 -1.29 -9.23
N SER A 166 5.73 -0.24 -8.41
CA SER A 166 4.60 0.63 -8.07
C SER A 166 4.04 1.37 -9.28
N GLU A 167 4.91 1.85 -10.17
CA GLU A 167 4.51 2.54 -11.40
C GLU A 167 3.89 1.57 -12.43
N MET A 168 4.47 0.38 -12.57
CA MET A 168 3.89 -0.68 -13.40
C MET A 168 2.49 -1.06 -12.93
N LEU A 169 2.32 -1.23 -11.61
CA LEU A 169 1.01 -1.53 -11.03
C LEU A 169 0.01 -0.39 -11.25
N LEU A 170 0.42 0.88 -11.07
CA LEU A 170 -0.42 2.03 -11.36
C LEU A 170 -0.87 2.05 -12.83
N SER A 171 0.08 1.91 -13.76
CA SER A 171 -0.18 1.92 -15.20
C SER A 171 -1.12 0.77 -15.60
N TRP A 172 -0.88 -0.43 -15.07
CA TRP A 172 -1.76 -1.59 -15.28
C TRP A 172 -3.16 -1.38 -14.70
N PHE A 173 -3.24 -0.86 -13.47
CA PHE A 173 -4.50 -0.61 -12.79
C PHE A 173 -5.37 0.44 -13.52
N ASN A 174 -4.74 1.41 -14.19
CA ASN A 174 -5.41 2.40 -15.04
C ASN A 174 -5.78 1.86 -16.44
N GLY A 175 -5.39 0.62 -16.78
CA GLY A 175 -5.63 0.02 -18.09
C GLY A 175 -4.67 0.49 -19.19
N GLU A 176 -3.54 1.10 -18.83
CA GLU A 176 -2.52 1.61 -19.76
C GLU A 176 -1.61 0.48 -20.26
N LEU A 177 -1.47 -0.60 -19.46
CA LEU A 177 -0.75 -1.81 -19.84
C LEU A 177 -1.73 -2.91 -20.23
N GLY A 178 -1.70 -3.35 -21.49
CA GLY A 178 -2.54 -4.42 -22.04
C GLY A 178 -2.15 -5.85 -21.62
N ILE A 179 -1.54 -6.00 -20.45
CA ILE A 179 -1.04 -7.28 -19.92
C ILE A 179 -1.98 -7.83 -18.82
N SER A 180 -1.90 -9.13 -18.56
CA SER A 180 -2.61 -9.79 -17.47
C SER A 180 -1.95 -9.52 -16.11
N ARG A 181 -2.68 -9.85 -15.02
CA ARG A 181 -2.15 -9.83 -13.64
C ARG A 181 -0.88 -10.69 -13.51
N GLU A 182 -0.90 -11.87 -14.12
CA GLU A 182 0.21 -12.83 -14.05
C GLU A 182 1.44 -12.28 -14.78
N GLU A 183 1.25 -11.75 -15.99
CA GLU A 183 2.33 -11.09 -16.73
C GLU A 183 2.89 -9.88 -15.96
N LEU A 184 2.06 -9.09 -15.28
CA LEU A 184 2.55 -7.99 -14.43
C LEU A 184 3.46 -8.48 -13.30
N VAL A 185 3.07 -9.57 -12.63
CA VAL A 185 3.90 -10.20 -11.57
C VAL A 185 5.21 -10.71 -12.16
N ASP A 186 5.15 -11.37 -13.31
CA ASP A 186 6.33 -11.91 -13.98
C ASP A 186 7.28 -10.80 -14.46
N GLN A 187 6.76 -9.67 -14.95
CA GLN A 187 7.59 -8.50 -15.30
C GLN A 187 8.31 -7.91 -14.08
N GLY A 188 7.62 -7.82 -12.93
CA GLY A 188 8.27 -7.41 -11.68
C GLY A 188 9.37 -8.38 -11.24
N LEU A 189 9.14 -9.68 -11.44
CA LEU A 189 10.13 -10.71 -11.12
C LEU A 189 11.34 -10.64 -12.04
N LEU A 190 11.14 -10.41 -13.34
CA LEU A 190 12.22 -10.22 -14.31
C LEU A 190 13.12 -9.02 -13.94
N LEU A 191 12.55 -7.93 -13.42
CA LEU A 191 13.34 -6.80 -12.90
C LEU A 191 14.20 -7.18 -11.69
N PHE A 192 13.62 -7.95 -10.75
CA PHE A 192 14.36 -8.46 -9.60
C PHE A 192 15.50 -9.40 -10.03
N GLU A 193 15.19 -10.35 -10.91
CA GLU A 193 16.17 -11.31 -11.45
C GLU A 193 17.30 -10.58 -12.18
N ALA A 194 16.99 -9.62 -13.06
CA ALA A 194 18.01 -8.86 -13.78
C ALA A 194 18.99 -8.13 -12.84
N ILE A 195 18.51 -7.62 -11.70
CA ILE A 195 19.35 -6.99 -10.67
C ILE A 195 20.23 -8.04 -9.96
N THR A 196 19.66 -9.20 -9.59
CA THR A 196 20.40 -10.24 -8.85
C THR A 196 21.33 -11.10 -9.72
N GLU A 197 21.00 -11.34 -10.99
CA GLU A 197 21.77 -12.18 -11.92
C GLU A 197 23.01 -11.46 -12.47
N GLN A 198 22.92 -10.16 -12.76
CA GLN A 198 24.09 -9.35 -13.16
C GLN A 198 25.17 -9.30 -12.05
N ALA A 199 24.77 -9.52 -10.79
CA ALA A 199 25.70 -9.61 -9.67
C ALA A 199 26.60 -10.87 -9.75
N SER A 200 26.07 -11.95 -10.31
CA SER A 200 26.74 -13.26 -10.39
C SER A 200 27.84 -13.32 -11.46
N GLU A 201 27.65 -12.63 -12.59
CA GLU A 201 28.55 -12.73 -13.74
C GLU A 201 29.82 -11.90 -13.56
N THR A 202 29.76 -10.77 -12.86
CA THR A 202 30.93 -9.88 -12.71
C THR A 202 31.97 -10.38 -11.68
N SER A 203 31.65 -11.40 -10.88
CA SER A 203 32.61 -12.03 -9.95
C SER A 203 33.50 -13.11 -10.60
N ARG A 204 33.39 -13.30 -11.94
CA ARG A 204 34.16 -14.30 -12.70
C ARG A 204 35.29 -13.70 -13.57
N GLU A 205 35.52 -12.40 -13.52
CA GLU A 205 36.67 -11.72 -14.16
C GLU A 205 37.68 -11.21 -13.12
#